data_AF-A0A2L0UG11-F1
#
_entry.id   AF-A0A2L0UG11-F1
#
_cell.length_a   1.000
_cell.length_b   1.000
_cell.length_c   1.000
_cell.angle_alpha   90.00
_cell.angle_beta   90.00
_cell.angle_gamma   90.00
#
_symmetry.space_group_name_H-M   'P 1'
#
loop_
_entity.id
_entity.type
_entity.pdbx_description
1 polymer ?
#
loop_
_entity_poly.entity_id
_entity_poly.type
_entity_poly.pdbx_seq_one_letter_code
_entity_poly.pdbx_strand_id
1 'polypeptide(L)'
;DGAELCGVQPDDSRLRYTVMLHNPTLETFTLGRMTLGDPQGLEIISSMVQTANREGHHHPGAETDAHAQHSAAPTPSASPEPIGPPVPAEGYEFEPDAHVNIIVTVELAQGATHGSADNILVAFSSPERDYAVPHNLKIDVDATSCS
;
A
#
# COMPACT_ATOMS: atom_id res chain seq x y z
N ASP A 1 12.11 -2.09 9.46
CA ASP A 1 11.15 -1.00 9.23
C ASP A 1 9.75 -1.57 9.09
N GLY A 2 8.92 -1.37 10.10
CA GLY A 2 7.51 -1.72 10.09
C GLY A 2 6.73 -0.60 10.74
N ALA A 3 5.53 -0.32 10.22
CA ALA A 3 4.62 0.66 10.82
C ALA A 3 3.59 -0.10 11.66
N GLU A 4 3.31 0.43 12.85
CA GLU A 4 2.19 0.00 13.69
C GLU A 4 1.13 1.09 13.62
N LEU A 5 -0.07 0.72 13.18
CA LEU A 5 -1.18 1.65 13.08
C LEU A 5 -2.30 1.17 13.99
N CYS A 6 -2.67 2.02 14.95
CA CYS A 6 -3.92 1.87 15.66
C CYS A 6 -5.03 2.66 14.94
N GLY A 7 -6.13 1.99 14.61
CA GLY A 7 -7.34 2.59 14.05
C GLY A 7 -8.53 2.46 15.00
N VAL A 8 -9.38 3.49 15.06
CA VAL A 8 -10.71 3.35 15.65
C VAL A 8 -11.71 3.22 14.52
N GLN A 9 -12.55 2.18 14.55
CA GLN A 9 -13.58 1.94 13.55
C GLN A 9 -14.98 2.03 14.18
N PRO A 10 -15.64 3.21 14.11
CA PRO A 10 -17.07 3.31 14.43
C PRO A 10 -17.92 2.39 13.56
N ASP A 11 -19.13 2.06 14.03
CA ASP A 11 -20.11 1.28 13.25
C ASP A 11 -20.28 1.87 11.83
N ASP A 12 -20.35 1.00 10.81
CA ASP A 12 -20.47 1.33 9.39
C ASP A 12 -19.29 2.11 8.75
N SER A 13 -18.13 2.20 9.42
CA SER A 13 -16.91 2.76 8.84
C SER A 13 -15.94 1.66 8.37
N ARG A 14 -14.99 2.00 7.50
CA ARG A 14 -13.94 1.09 7.02
C ARG A 14 -12.59 1.77 7.06
N LEU A 15 -11.55 1.00 7.33
CA LEU A 15 -10.18 1.50 7.38
C LEU A 15 -9.48 1.22 6.06
N ARG A 16 -8.79 2.23 5.53
CA ARG A 16 -8.10 2.16 4.24
C ARG A 16 -6.61 2.39 4.43
N TYR A 17 -5.82 1.36 4.15
CA TYR A 17 -4.36 1.42 4.18
C TYR A 17 -3.82 1.51 2.77
N THR A 18 -2.81 2.35 2.56
CA THR A 18 -2.10 2.46 1.28
C THR A 18 -0.65 2.05 1.49
N VAL A 19 -0.19 1.10 0.68
CA VAL A 19 1.14 0.51 0.73
C VAL A 19 1.79 0.70 -0.64
N MET A 20 2.92 1.39 -0.69
CA MET A 20 3.67 1.55 -1.93
C MET A 20 4.57 0.34 -2.15
N LEU A 21 4.46 -0.28 -3.33
CA LEU A 21 5.34 -1.34 -3.79
C LEU A 21 6.17 -0.85 -4.98
N HIS A 22 7.41 -1.32 -5.05
CA HIS A 22 8.30 -1.17 -6.20
C HIS A 22 8.63 -2.57 -6.72
N ASN A 23 8.59 -2.76 -8.05
CA ASN A 23 9.11 -3.95 -8.69
C ASN A 23 10.55 -3.67 -9.16
N PRO A 24 11.59 -3.96 -8.36
CA PRO A 24 12.97 -3.68 -8.75
C PRO A 24 13.53 -4.68 -9.76
N THR A 25 12.71 -5.62 -10.25
CA THR A 25 13.16 -6.69 -11.14
C THR A 25 12.99 -6.32 -12.61
N LEU A 26 13.49 -7.18 -13.49
CA LEU A 26 13.26 -7.10 -14.94
C LEU A 26 12.07 -7.97 -15.38
N GLU A 27 11.33 -8.54 -14.43
CA GLU A 27 10.22 -9.46 -14.67
C GLU A 27 8.87 -8.78 -14.38
N THR A 28 7.85 -9.10 -15.17
CA THR A 28 6.46 -8.72 -14.89
C THR A 28 5.84 -9.77 -13.97
N PHE A 29 5.14 -9.31 -12.92
CA PHE A 29 4.40 -10.18 -12.01
C PHE A 29 2.90 -9.93 -12.12
N THR A 30 2.09 -10.97 -11.95
CA THR A 30 0.65 -10.77 -11.73
C THR A 30 0.38 -10.71 -10.24
N LEU A 31 -0.30 -9.66 -9.78
CA LEU A 31 -0.74 -9.58 -8.40
C LEU A 31 -1.86 -10.57 -8.14
N GLY A 32 -1.69 -11.39 -7.10
CA GLY A 32 -2.71 -12.30 -6.60
C GLY A 32 -3.57 -11.67 -5.51
N ARG A 33 -4.38 -12.50 -4.87
CA ARG A 33 -5.21 -12.08 -3.74
C ARG A 33 -4.35 -11.64 -2.56
N MET A 34 -4.72 -10.51 -1.96
CA MET A 34 -4.12 -10.04 -0.72
C MET A 34 -4.81 -10.68 0.48
N THR A 35 -4.02 -11.05 1.48
CA THR A 35 -4.50 -11.60 2.74
C THR A 35 -3.84 -10.91 3.92
N LEU A 36 -4.43 -11.05 5.10
CA LEU A 36 -3.80 -10.61 6.35
C LEU A 36 -2.95 -11.76 6.92
N GLY A 37 -1.81 -11.42 7.52
CA GLY A 37 -1.02 -12.35 8.31
C GLY A 37 -1.58 -12.45 9.73
N ASP A 38 -1.89 -13.68 10.16
CA ASP A 38 -2.50 -14.00 11.45
C ASP A 38 -3.66 -13.06 11.88
N PRO A 39 -4.72 -12.93 11.06
CA PRO A 39 -5.81 -12.02 11.37
C PRO A 39 -6.63 -12.52 12.56
N GLN A 40 -6.92 -11.60 13.48
CA GLN A 40 -7.88 -11.80 14.56
C GLN A 40 -8.98 -10.75 14.40
N GLY A 41 -10.25 -11.14 14.26
CA GLY A 41 -11.37 -10.18 14.23
C GLY A 41 -11.32 -9.11 13.12
N LEU A 42 -10.50 -9.28 12.08
CA LEU A 42 -10.28 -8.31 11.01
C LEU A 42 -10.36 -9.00 9.64
N GLU A 43 -11.02 -8.35 8.67
CA GLU A 43 -11.24 -8.89 7.33
C GLU A 43 -10.86 -7.88 6.24
N ILE A 44 -10.37 -8.35 5.09
CA ILE A 44 -10.17 -7.51 3.90
C ILE A 44 -11.48 -7.49 3.12
N ILE A 45 -12.00 -6.28 2.87
CA ILE A 45 -13.21 -6.05 2.07
C ILE A 45 -12.87 -5.79 0.61
N SER A 46 -11.77 -5.08 0.34
CA SER A 46 -11.30 -4.82 -1.02
C SER A 46 -9.81 -4.55 -1.08
N SER A 47 -9.21 -4.93 -2.20
CA SER A 47 -7.84 -4.59 -2.56
C SER A 47 -7.81 -3.96 -3.95
N MET A 48 -7.21 -2.78 -4.04
CA MET A 48 -7.10 -2.01 -5.26
C MET A 48 -5.64 -1.64 -5.52
N VAL A 49 -5.28 -1.46 -6.78
CA VAL A 49 -3.98 -0.98 -7.24
C VAL A 49 -4.17 0.37 -7.89
N GLN A 50 -3.26 1.29 -7.60
CA GLN A 50 -3.18 2.58 -8.27
C GLN A 50 -1.74 2.80 -8.71
N THR A 51 -1.51 3.29 -9.93
CA THR A 51 -0.16 3.68 -10.35
C THR A 51 0.38 4.75 -9.41
N ALA A 52 1.63 4.62 -9.00
CA ALA A 52 2.31 5.58 -8.14
C ALA A 52 3.49 6.19 -8.91
N ASN A 53 3.73 7.49 -8.71
CA ASN A 53 5.03 8.04 -9.05
C ASN A 53 6.07 7.58 -8.01
N ARG A 54 7.34 7.51 -8.42
CA ARG A 54 8.49 7.18 -7.55
C ARG A 54 8.55 8.02 -6.26
N GLU A 55 7.92 9.18 -6.26
CA GLU A 55 7.88 10.14 -5.16
C GLU A 55 6.88 9.77 -4.05
N GLY A 56 5.92 8.85 -4.25
CA GLY A 56 5.00 8.44 -3.17
C GLY A 56 4.27 9.61 -2.49
N HIS A 57 3.74 9.42 -1.27
CA HIS A 57 2.92 10.37 -0.49
C HIS A 57 3.66 11.65 -0.01
N HIS A 58 4.44 12.31 -0.86
CA HIS A 58 4.90 13.65 -0.57
C HIS A 58 3.70 14.60 -0.57
N HIS A 59 3.26 14.97 0.63
CA HIS A 59 2.61 16.26 0.82
C HIS A 59 3.51 17.30 0.16
N PRO A 60 3.01 18.16 -0.75
CA PRO A 60 3.78 19.28 -1.22
C PRO A 60 4.00 20.20 -0.02
N GLY A 61 5.16 20.02 0.64
CA GLY A 61 5.68 20.95 1.60
C GLY A 61 5.83 22.28 0.89
N ALA A 62 5.22 23.31 1.47
CA ALA A 62 5.16 24.66 0.95
C ALA A 62 6.51 25.11 0.35
N GLU A 63 6.43 25.72 -0.82
CA GLU A 63 7.54 26.43 -1.43
C GLU A 63 8.08 27.48 -0.44
N THR A 64 9.32 27.29 0.01
CA THR A 64 10.10 28.38 0.61
C THR A 64 11.45 28.44 -0.08
N ASP A 65 11.57 29.45 -0.94
CA ASP A 65 12.81 30.03 -1.47
C ASP A 65 13.90 30.18 -0.38
N ALA A 66 15.15 29.83 -0.71
CA ALA A 66 16.31 30.72 -0.66
C ALA A 66 17.68 30.00 -0.71
N HIS A 67 18.48 30.37 -1.73
CA HIS A 67 19.95 30.38 -1.84
C HIS A 67 20.78 29.08 -1.74
N ALA A 68 21.41 28.67 -2.85
CA ALA A 68 22.85 28.42 -2.95
C ALA A 68 23.28 28.06 -4.39
N GLN A 69 24.31 28.74 -4.90
CA GLN A 69 25.01 28.40 -6.13
C GLN A 69 25.74 27.06 -5.99
N HIS A 70 25.25 26.00 -6.65
CA HIS A 70 26.05 24.84 -7.04
C HIS A 70 25.53 24.29 -8.38
N SER A 71 26.44 23.68 -9.14
CA SER A 71 26.32 23.12 -10.49
C SER A 71 24.91 22.75 -10.95
N ALA A 72 24.61 23.05 -12.23
CA ALA A 72 23.37 22.69 -12.91
C ALA A 72 22.84 21.33 -12.42
N ALA A 73 21.72 21.39 -11.69
CA ALA A 73 21.04 20.20 -11.24
C ALA A 73 20.74 19.33 -12.48
N PRO A 74 20.95 18.00 -12.41
CA PRO A 74 20.48 17.13 -13.47
C PRO A 74 19.00 17.42 -13.70
N THR A 75 18.64 17.70 -14.95
CA THR A 75 17.26 17.89 -15.34
C THR A 75 16.48 16.67 -14.85
N PRO A 76 15.39 16.83 -14.07
CA PRO A 76 14.57 15.70 -13.68
C PRO A 76 14.16 14.96 -14.95
N SER A 77 14.66 13.75 -15.12
CA SER A 77 14.32 12.90 -16.25
C SER A 77 13.03 12.17 -15.90
N ALA A 78 12.08 12.23 -16.82
CA ALA A 78 10.70 11.78 -16.77
C ALA A 78 9.70 12.73 -16.07
N SER A 79 8.70 13.15 -16.85
CA SER A 79 7.44 13.65 -16.32
C SER A 79 6.86 12.57 -15.40
N PRO A 80 6.35 12.90 -14.19
CA PRO A 80 5.77 11.91 -13.31
C PRO A 80 4.68 11.13 -14.05
N GLU A 81 4.71 9.80 -13.92
CA GLU A 81 3.67 8.95 -14.48
C GLU A 81 2.31 9.41 -13.96
N PRO A 82 1.29 9.54 -14.83
CA PRO A 82 -0.04 9.91 -14.39
C PRO A 82 -0.54 8.90 -13.35
N ILE A 83 -0.88 9.41 -12.18
CA ILE A 83 -1.60 8.64 -11.17
C ILE A 83 -3.00 8.35 -11.75
N GLY A 84 -3.23 7.10 -12.14
CA GLY A 84 -4.50 6.62 -12.68
C GLY A 84 -5.56 6.42 -11.58
N PRO A 85 -6.81 6.15 -11.94
CA PRO A 85 -7.80 5.71 -10.95
C PRO A 85 -7.44 4.32 -10.39
N PRO A 86 -7.80 3.99 -9.13
CA PRO A 86 -7.61 2.65 -8.60
C PRO A 86 -8.39 1.58 -9.38
N VAL A 87 -7.74 0.46 -9.63
CA VAL A 87 -8.33 -0.74 -10.28
C VAL A 87 -8.23 -1.95 -9.34
N PRO A 88 -9.00 -3.03 -9.54
CA PRO A 88 -8.86 -4.24 -8.73
C PRO A 88 -7.42 -4.77 -8.73
N ALA A 89 -6.94 -5.23 -7.57
CA ALA A 89 -5.56 -5.69 -7.44
C ALA A 89 -5.31 -7.08 -8.04
N GLU A 90 -6.25 -8.02 -7.83
CA GLU A 90 -6.13 -9.39 -8.34
C GLU A 90 -6.12 -9.38 -9.87
N GLY A 91 -5.07 -9.96 -10.47
CA GLY A 91 -4.85 -9.98 -11.92
C GLY A 91 -4.11 -8.76 -12.47
N TYR A 92 -3.70 -7.80 -11.65
CA TYR A 92 -2.95 -6.62 -12.10
C TYR A 92 -1.52 -7.01 -12.54
N GLU A 93 -1.12 -6.55 -13.73
CA GLU A 93 0.24 -6.74 -14.25
C GLU A 93 1.20 -5.68 -13.68
N PHE A 94 2.09 -6.14 -12.81
CA PHE A 94 3.09 -5.32 -12.15
C PHE A 94 4.40 -5.32 -12.95
N GLU A 95 4.54 -4.32 -13.80
CA GLU A 95 5.65 -4.19 -14.75
C GLU A 95 7.01 -3.97 -14.07
N PRO A 96 8.12 -4.30 -14.76
CA PRO A 96 9.48 -4.00 -14.33
C PRO A 96 9.68 -2.51 -14.00
N ASP A 97 10.39 -2.23 -12.91
CA ASP A 97 10.70 -0.89 -12.36
C ASP A 97 9.48 -0.01 -12.02
N ALA A 98 8.26 -0.55 -12.12
CA ALA A 98 7.04 0.19 -11.81
C ALA A 98 6.86 0.40 -10.30
N HIS A 99 6.16 1.49 -9.97
CA HIS A 99 5.72 1.79 -8.61
C HIS A 99 4.20 1.78 -8.57
N VAL A 100 3.63 1.09 -7.58
CA VAL A 100 2.18 1.05 -7.39
C VAL A 100 1.82 1.24 -5.94
N ASN A 101 0.70 1.91 -5.70
CA ASN A 101 0.03 1.97 -4.43
C ASN A 101 -1.01 0.86 -4.35
N ILE A 102 -0.81 -0.04 -3.39
CA ILE A 102 -1.79 -1.03 -2.99
C ILE A 102 -2.69 -0.42 -1.93
N ILE A 103 -3.98 -0.32 -2.23
CA ILE A 103 -5.00 0.21 -1.35
C ILE A 103 -5.79 -0.97 -0.79
N VAL A 104 -5.58 -1.29 0.48
CA VAL A 104 -6.31 -2.35 1.19
C VAL A 104 -7.36 -1.71 2.09
N THR A 105 -8.61 -2.13 1.92
CA THR A 105 -9.71 -1.74 2.81
C THR A 105 -10.04 -2.92 3.72
N VAL A 106 -9.99 -2.66 5.02
CA VAL A 106 -10.31 -3.64 6.05
C VAL A 106 -11.46 -3.17 6.92
N GLU A 107 -12.06 -4.12 7.62
CA GLU A 107 -13.19 -3.94 8.50
C GLU A 107 -13.12 -4.96 9.64
N LEU A 108 -13.53 -4.57 10.84
CA LEU A 108 -13.79 -5.51 11.92
C LEU A 108 -14.80 -6.57 11.48
N ALA A 109 -14.47 -7.83 11.72
CA ALA A 109 -15.38 -8.94 11.47
C ALA A 109 -16.70 -8.73 12.23
N GLN A 110 -17.81 -9.25 11.70
CA GLN A 110 -19.12 -9.04 12.30
C GLN A 110 -19.15 -9.48 13.77
N GLY A 111 -19.43 -8.53 14.68
CA GLY A 111 -19.50 -8.77 16.12
C GLY A 111 -18.15 -8.73 16.86
N ALA A 112 -17.04 -8.46 16.16
CA ALA A 112 -15.75 -8.19 16.78
C ALA A 112 -15.70 -6.75 17.33
N THR A 113 -15.18 -6.59 18.54
CA THR A 113 -14.91 -5.28 19.15
C THR A 113 -13.47 -4.81 18.96
N HIS A 114 -12.61 -5.74 18.54
CA HIS A 114 -11.19 -5.56 18.31
C HIS A 114 -10.76 -6.45 17.13
N GLY A 115 -9.83 -5.98 16.33
CA GLY A 115 -9.22 -6.77 15.27
C GLY A 115 -7.77 -6.39 15.00
N SER A 116 -6.95 -7.38 14.67
CA SER A 116 -5.53 -7.20 14.43
C SER A 116 -4.99 -8.08 13.33
N ALA A 117 -3.84 -7.69 12.77
CA ALA A 117 -3.06 -8.47 11.83
C ALA A 117 -1.58 -8.08 11.91
N ASP A 118 -0.68 -9.04 11.73
CA ASP A 118 0.76 -8.82 11.84
C ASP A 118 1.37 -8.16 10.60
N ASN A 119 0.76 -8.39 9.44
CA ASN A 119 1.21 -7.89 8.15
C ASN A 119 0.10 -7.99 7.10
N ILE A 120 0.35 -7.37 5.94
CA ILE A 120 -0.41 -7.63 4.71
C ILE A 120 0.45 -8.55 3.84
N LEU A 121 -0.07 -9.74 3.51
CA LEU A 121 0.55 -10.65 2.57
C LEU A 121 0.10 -10.29 1.15
N VAL A 122 1.07 -9.93 0.31
CA VAL A 122 0.84 -9.65 -1.11
C VAL A 122 1.27 -10.88 -1.91
N ALA A 123 0.31 -11.52 -2.58
CA ALA A 123 0.60 -12.63 -3.47
C ALA A 123 1.06 -12.11 -4.84
N PHE A 124 2.02 -12.80 -5.43
CA PHE A 124 2.55 -12.56 -6.77
C PHE A 124 2.64 -13.90 -7.49
N SER A 125 2.42 -13.86 -8.80
CA SER A 125 2.74 -14.98 -9.68
C SER A 125 3.60 -14.53 -10.85
N SER A 126 4.49 -15.41 -11.29
CA SER A 126 5.21 -15.35 -12.55
C SER A 126 5.02 -16.70 -13.27
N PRO A 127 5.41 -16.83 -14.55
CA PRO A 127 5.32 -18.10 -15.27
C PRO A 127 6.06 -19.27 -14.58
N GLU A 128 7.03 -18.96 -13.72
CA GLU A 128 7.89 -19.97 -13.08
C GLU A 128 7.44 -20.32 -11.66
N ARG A 129 6.77 -19.41 -10.95
CA ARG A 129 6.43 -19.59 -9.54
C ARG A 129 5.36 -18.63 -9.02
N ASP A 130 4.68 -19.10 -7.99
CA ASP A 130 3.84 -18.28 -7.11
C ASP A 130 4.58 -18.03 -5.80
N TYR A 131 4.42 -16.85 -5.22
CA TYR A 131 4.97 -16.52 -3.91
C TYR A 131 4.14 -15.42 -3.23
N ALA A 132 4.23 -15.34 -1.90
CA ALA A 132 3.61 -14.29 -1.11
C ALA A 132 4.68 -13.56 -0.30
N VAL A 133 4.67 -12.23 -0.35
CA VAL A 133 5.63 -11.39 0.38
C VAL A 133 4.88 -10.66 1.50
N PRO A 134 5.34 -10.76 2.76
CA PRO A 134 4.78 -9.97 3.84
C PRO A 134 5.22 -8.52 3.73
N HIS A 135 4.26 -7.61 3.67
CA HIS A 135 4.50 -6.20 3.91
C HIS A 135 4.28 -5.92 5.40
N ASN A 136 5.35 -5.47 6.09
CA ASN A 136 5.38 -5.26 7.54
C ASN A 136 4.53 -4.05 7.96
N LEU A 137 3.21 -4.22 7.93
CA LEU A 137 2.24 -3.29 8.45
C LEU A 137 1.43 -4.01 9.52
N LYS A 138 1.74 -3.75 10.79
CA LYS A 138 0.94 -4.27 11.90
C LYS A 138 -0.30 -3.40 12.03
N ILE A 139 -1.46 -4.05 11.97
CA ILE A 139 -2.76 -3.41 12.05
C ILE A 139 -3.37 -3.79 13.39
N ASP A 140 -3.80 -2.79 14.14
CA ASP A 140 -4.53 -2.94 15.38
C ASP A 140 -5.74 -2.00 15.34
N VAL A 141 -6.94 -2.53 15.54
CA VAL A 141 -8.20 -1.81 15.35
C VAL A 141 -9.13 -2.10 16.50
N ASP A 142 -9.62 -1.03 17.14
CA ASP A 142 -10.64 -1.11 18.17
C ASP A 142 -11.92 -0.40 17.74
N ALA A 143 -13.07 -0.92 18.16
CA ALA A 143 -14.35 -0.29 17.86
C ALA A 143 -14.54 1.07 18.57
N THR A 144 -13.91 1.25 19.75
CA THR A 144 -14.19 2.40 20.62
C THR A 144 -13.00 3.33 20.88
N SER A 145 -11.77 2.82 20.98
CA SER A 145 -10.60 3.65 21.29
C SER A 145 -9.29 2.91 21.07
N CYS A 146 -8.29 3.61 20.55
CA CYS A 146 -6.88 3.21 20.61
C CYS A 146 -6.29 3.57 21.97
N SER A 147 -5.67 2.62 22.68
CA SER A 147 -5.00 2.84 23.98
C SER A 147 -3.49 2.76 23.91
#